data_AF-A0A2E7P7N3-F1
#
_entry.id   AF-A0A2E7P7N3-F1
#
_cell.length_a   1.000
_cell.length_b   1.000
_cell.length_c   1.000
_cell.angle_alpha   90.00
_cell.angle_beta   90.00
_cell.angle_gamma   90.00
#
_symmetry.space_group_name_H-M   'P 1'
#
loop_
_entity.id
_entity.type
_entity.pdbx_description
1 polymer ?
#
loop_
_entity_poly.entity_id
_entity_poly.type
_entity_poly.pdbx_seq_one_letter_code
_entity_poly.pdbx_strand_id
1 'polypeptide(L)' 'MKRPDPRQRSLHLQINLRPPTEAELRAAYDACVFDKQRLPFEAALEHRSISLALKNFAQAAQLRRRTS' A
#
# COMPACT_ATOMS: atom_id res chain seq x y z
N MET A 1 20.36 32.49 -0.50
CA MET A 1 19.62 31.30 -1.00
C MET A 1 20.36 30.72 -2.20
N LYS A 2 20.85 29.47 -2.12
CA LYS A 2 21.49 28.78 -3.26
C LYS A 2 20.44 28.49 -4.33
N ARG A 3 20.69 28.89 -5.58
CA ARG A 3 19.83 28.50 -6.71
C ARG A 3 19.99 26.99 -6.95
N PRO A 4 18.89 26.24 -7.14
CA PRO A 4 18.98 24.81 -7.43
C PRO A 4 19.81 24.59 -8.71
N ASP A 5 20.70 23.61 -8.67
CA ASP A 5 21.57 23.22 -9.79
C ASP A 5 20.69 22.80 -10.98
N PRO A 6 20.89 23.33 -12.21
CA PRO A 6 20.10 22.98 -13.39
C PRO A 6 20.13 21.48 -13.74
N ARG A 7 21.09 20.71 -13.20
CA ARG A 7 21.18 19.25 -13.34
C ARG A 7 20.32 18.48 -12.34
N GLN A 8 19.87 19.10 -11.25
CA GLN A 8 18.91 18.53 -10.30
C GLN A 8 17.50 18.92 -10.71
N ARG A 9 16.98 18.28 -11.75
CA ARG A 9 15.55 18.30 -12.08
C ARG A 9 14.87 17.16 -11.35
N SER A 10 14.04 17.47 -10.37
CA SER A 10 13.12 16.51 -9.77
C SER A 10 12.08 16.10 -10.82
N LEU A 11 12.14 14.85 -11.26
CA LEU A 11 11.12 14.26 -12.13
C LEU A 11 9.89 13.95 -11.28
N HIS A 12 8.80 14.67 -11.51
CA HIS A 12 7.52 14.39 -10.86
C HIS A 12 6.91 13.14 -11.49
N LEU A 13 7.21 11.98 -10.90
CA LEU A 13 6.54 10.72 -11.23
C LEU A 13 5.15 10.71 -10.60
N GLN A 14 4.13 10.97 -11.42
CA GLN A 14 2.74 10.70 -11.03
C GLN A 14 2.48 9.20 -11.11
N ILE A 15 2.35 8.56 -9.95
CA ILE A 15 2.02 7.14 -9.86
C ILE A 15 0.53 7.01 -9.59
N ASN A 16 -0.22 6.60 -10.61
CA ASN A 16 -1.63 6.27 -10.49
C ASN A 16 -1.76 4.81 -10.01
N LEU A 17 -2.12 4.62 -8.75
CA LEU A 17 -2.42 3.31 -8.17
C LEU A 17 -3.91 3.04 -8.26
N ARG A 18 -4.27 1.83 -8.69
CA ARG A 18 -5.67 1.39 -8.66
C ARG A 18 -6.06 0.99 -7.24
N PRO A 19 -7.37 0.95 -6.92
CA PRO A 19 -7.83 0.29 -5.73
C PRO A 19 -7.33 -1.18 -5.67
N PRO A 20 -6.95 -1.67 -4.49
CA PRO A 20 -6.55 -3.07 -4.31
C PRO A 20 -7.75 -4.00 -4.51
N THR A 21 -7.51 -5.17 -5.13
CA THR A 21 -8.53 -6.21 -5.24
C THR A 21 -8.70 -6.95 -3.91
N GLU A 22 -9.79 -7.70 -3.76
CA GLU A 22 -9.98 -8.53 -2.56
C GLU A 22 -8.85 -9.54 -2.37
N ALA A 23 -8.36 -10.17 -3.44
CA ALA A 23 -7.22 -11.09 -3.36
C ALA A 23 -5.95 -10.42 -2.85
N GLU A 24 -5.70 -9.16 -3.24
CA GLU A 24 -4.56 -8.39 -2.73
C GLU A 24 -4.74 -7.99 -1.27
N LEU A 25 -5.97 -7.70 -0.85
CA LEU A 25 -6.29 -7.43 0.54
C LEU A 25 -6.16 -8.69 1.40
N ARG A 26 -6.56 -9.87 0.91
CA ARG A 26 -6.36 -11.16 1.58
C ARG A 26 -4.88 -11.48 1.74
N ALA A 27 -4.08 -11.28 0.69
CA ALA A 27 -2.63 -11.43 0.78
C ALA A 27 -1.99 -10.45 1.78
N ALA A 28 -2.47 -9.20 1.82
CA ALA A 28 -2.04 -8.22 2.81
C ALA A 28 -2.44 -8.65 4.22
N TYR A 29 -3.66 -9.15 4.41
CA TYR A 29 -4.15 -9.65 5.68
C TYR A 29 -3.32 -10.84 6.16
N ASP A 30 -2.99 -11.77 5.28
CA ASP A 30 -2.17 -12.92 5.61
C ASP A 30 -0.77 -12.53 6.08
N ALA A 31 -0.20 -11.48 5.47
CA ALA A 31 1.11 -10.93 5.82
C ALA A 31 1.09 -10.04 7.07
N CYS A 32 0.02 -9.28 7.32
CA CYS A 32 -0.02 -8.25 8.36
C CYS A 32 -0.73 -8.70 9.65
N VAL A 33 -1.71 -9.61 9.57
CA VAL A 33 -2.49 -10.07 10.72
C VAL A 33 -1.94 -11.39 11.23
N PHE A 34 -1.39 -11.34 12.45
CA PHE A 34 -0.83 -12.51 13.12
C PHE A 34 -1.93 -13.44 13.66
N ASP A 35 -2.82 -12.91 14.49
CA ASP A 35 -3.90 -13.69 15.10
C ASP A 35 -5.18 -13.62 14.25
N LYS A 36 -5.25 -14.51 13.27
CA LYS A 36 -6.37 -14.61 12.32
C LYS A 36 -7.63 -15.23 12.93
N GLN A 37 -7.53 -15.89 14.09
CA GLN A 37 -8.69 -16.47 14.77
C GLN A 37 -9.47 -15.40 15.51
N ARG A 38 -8.76 -14.46 16.17
CA ARG A 38 -9.40 -13.36 16.90
C ARG A 38 -9.92 -12.25 16.02
N LEU A 39 -9.28 -12.02 14.87
CA LEU A 39 -9.67 -10.97 13.95
C LEU A 39 -9.80 -11.52 12.53
N PRO A 40 -10.97 -12.10 12.18
CA PRO A 40 -11.24 -12.58 10.82
C PRO A 40 -11.10 -11.48 9.77
N PHE A 41 -10.91 -11.89 8.51
CA PHE A 41 -10.66 -10.97 7.40
C PHE A 41 -11.75 -9.90 7.26
N GLU A 42 -13.01 -10.30 7.35
CA GLU A 42 -14.18 -9.44 7.22
C GLU A 42 -14.19 -8.39 8.36
N ALA A 43 -13.96 -8.81 9.60
CA ALA A 43 -13.85 -7.92 10.75
C ALA A 43 -12.64 -6.96 10.65
N ALA A 44 -11.50 -7.44 10.12
CA ALA A 44 -10.32 -6.62 9.88
C ALA A 44 -10.60 -5.47 8.90
N LEU A 45 -11.48 -5.68 7.92
CA LEU A 45 -11.87 -4.66 6.94
C LEU A 45 -12.85 -3.62 7.50
N GLU A 46 -13.64 -3.98 8.50
CA GLU A 46 -14.57 -3.07 9.19
C GLU A 46 -13.83 -2.11 10.14
N HIS A 47 -12.72 -2.55 10.73
CA HIS A 47 -11.88 -1.68 11.54
C HIS A 47 -11.07 -0.71 10.67
N ARG A 48 -11.42 0.59 10.75
CA ARG A 48 -10.83 1.66 9.92
C ARG A 48 -9.30 1.65 9.87
N SER A 49 -8.64 1.51 11.02
CA SER A 49 -7.17 1.53 11.12
C SER A 49 -6.54 0.33 10.42
N ILE A 50 -7.11 -0.85 10.64
CA ILE A 50 -6.63 -2.11 10.09
C ILE A 50 -6.87 -2.14 8.58
N SER A 51 -8.09 -1.81 8.14
CA SER A 51 -8.46 -1.66 6.73
C SER A 51 -7.52 -0.72 5.97
N LEU A 52 -7.16 0.42 6.57
CA LEU A 52 -6.20 1.36 5.98
C LEU A 52 -4.80 0.74 5.86
N ALA A 53 -4.32 0.05 6.89
CA ALA A 53 -3.03 -0.63 6.87
C ALA A 53 -2.97 -1.70 5.76
N LEU A 54 -4.02 -2.52 5.62
CA LEU A 54 -4.11 -3.55 4.59
C LEU A 54 -4.13 -2.95 3.18
N LYS A 55 -4.88 -1.86 2.97
CA LYS A 55 -4.92 -1.13 1.69
C LYS A 55 -3.56 -0.54 1.33
N ASN A 56 -2.88 0.08 2.29
CA ASN A 56 -1.55 0.66 2.08
C ASN A 56 -0.52 -0.42 1.75
N PHE A 57 -0.56 -1.57 2.45
CA PHE A 57 0.33 -2.68 2.16
C PHE A 57 0.09 -3.25 0.74
N ALA A 58 -1.18 -3.47 0.37
CA ALA A 58 -1.54 -3.93 -0.96
C ALA A 58 -1.09 -2.95 -2.06
N GLN A 59 -1.27 -1.65 -1.85
CA GLN A 59 -0.80 -0.60 -2.76
C GLN A 59 0.73 -0.55 -2.86
N ALA A 60 1.46 -0.71 -1.75
CA ALA A 60 2.91 -0.78 -1.76
C ALA A 60 3.42 -2.00 -2.54
N ALA A 61 2.74 -3.14 -2.44
CA ALA A 61 3.05 -4.32 -3.24
C ALA A 61 2.83 -4.08 -4.75
N GLN A 62 1.77 -3.37 -5.14
CA GLN A 62 1.55 -2.97 -6.54
C GLN A 62 2.68 -2.09 -7.07
N LEU A 63 3.15 -1.14 -6.26
CA LEU A 63 4.25 -0.25 -6.62
C LEU A 63 5.53 -1.04 -6.90
N ARG A 64 5.90 -1.96 -5.99
CA ARG A 64 7.11 -2.79 -6.12
C ARG A 64 7.12 -3.61 -7.40
N ARG A 65 5.99 -4.22 -7.77
CA ARG A 65 5.86 -5.01 -9.01
C ARG A 65 6.03 -4.20 -10.29
N ARG A 66 5.81 -2.88 -10.27
CA ARG A 66 5.99 -2.01 -11.45
C ARG A 66 7.42 -1.52 -11.62
N THR A 67 8.20 -1.55 -10.54
CA THR A 67 9.56 -1.01 -10.49
C THR A 67 10.66 -2.08 -10.55
N SER A 68 10.29 -3.36 -10.45
CA SER A 68 11.18 -4.52 -10.67
C SER A 68 11.03 -5.05 -12.08
#